data_AF-A0AAQ3P2Z9-F1
#
_entry.id   AF-A0AAQ3P2Z9-F1
#
_cell.length_a   1.000
_cell.length_b   1.000
_cell.length_c   1.000
_cell.angle_alpha   90.00
_cell.angle_beta   90.00
_cell.angle_gamma   90.00
#
_symmetry.space_group_name_H-M   'P 1'
#
loop_
_entity.id
_entity.type
_entity.pdbx_description
1 polymer ?
#
loop_
_entity_poly.entity_id
_entity_poly.type
_entity_poly.pdbx_seq_one_letter_code
_entity_poly.pdbx_strand_id
1 'polypeptide(L)'
;MKEAEEQLCEAARKGDTERVKALIDSGADVTHFDGEGLNPLMHAAKQGHALVLTLLLSAGAPWNGLSPSGLSAGDYAMQEGHSEAFDLLLNAGIQAELILGTIARKENKSEDSGVDYLEDRVSFSEDKLMDSESKAVMMAWEKPLMEAHAKAVCSGGGHVLNVGFGMGLVDSAIQQYAPASHTIVEAHPEVYQRMLRSGWGQKENVKIVFGRWQDVLSQLETYDGNF
;
A
#
# COMPACT_ATOMS: atom_id res chain seq x y z
N MET A 1 -31.16 -6.26 23.67
CA MET A 1 -30.52 -5.78 22.43
C MET A 1 -29.07 -6.28 22.31
N LYS A 2 -28.77 -7.51 22.71
CA LYS A 2 -27.47 -8.16 22.45
C LYS A 2 -27.61 -9.48 21.69
N GLU A 3 -28.85 -9.92 21.47
CA GLU A 3 -29.13 -11.24 20.92
C GLU A 3 -28.91 -11.28 19.40
N ALA A 4 -29.18 -10.18 18.70
CA ALA A 4 -28.96 -10.09 17.26
C ALA A 4 -27.46 -10.03 16.93
N GLU A 5 -26.69 -9.35 17.77
CA GLU A 5 -25.25 -9.19 17.66
C GLU A 5 -24.51 -10.50 17.96
N GLU A 6 -24.90 -11.20 19.03
CA GLU A 6 -24.39 -12.55 19.33
C GLU A 6 -24.74 -13.54 18.21
N GLN A 7 -25.97 -13.46 17.66
CA GLN A 7 -26.36 -14.25 16.48
C GLN A 7 -25.54 -13.89 15.24
N LEU A 8 -25.12 -12.64 15.08
CA LEU A 8 -24.29 -12.19 13.96
C LEU A 8 -22.88 -12.76 14.07
N CYS A 9 -22.28 -12.73 15.27
CA CYS A 9 -20.99 -13.40 15.52
C CYS A 9 -21.07 -14.90 15.21
N GLU A 10 -22.11 -15.57 15.69
CA GLU A 10 -22.30 -17.00 15.46
C GLU A 10 -22.54 -17.36 13.98
N ALA A 11 -23.34 -16.56 13.27
CA ALA A 11 -23.56 -16.73 11.84
C ALA A 11 -22.28 -16.48 11.04
N ALA A 12 -21.50 -15.46 11.42
CA ALA A 12 -20.24 -15.15 10.78
C ALA A 12 -19.20 -16.26 10.99
N ARG A 13 -19.12 -16.81 12.21
CA ARG A 13 -18.27 -17.96 12.57
C ARG A 13 -18.62 -19.23 11.80
N LYS A 14 -19.89 -19.41 11.42
CA LYS A 14 -20.36 -20.56 10.64
C LYS A 14 -20.29 -20.36 9.12
N GLY A 15 -20.00 -19.14 8.65
CA GLY A 15 -20.04 -18.81 7.23
C GLY A 15 -21.45 -18.72 6.66
N ASP A 16 -22.48 -18.58 7.50
CA ASP A 16 -23.89 -18.52 7.10
C ASP A 16 -24.20 -17.14 6.48
N THR A 17 -23.92 -17.05 5.18
CA THR A 17 -23.98 -15.81 4.41
C THR A 17 -25.40 -15.21 4.39
N GLU A 18 -26.43 -16.07 4.26
CA GLU A 18 -27.83 -15.63 4.24
C GLU A 18 -28.26 -15.10 5.60
N ARG A 19 -27.86 -15.77 6.69
CA ARG A 19 -28.19 -15.31 8.04
C ARG A 19 -27.46 -14.01 8.39
N VAL A 20 -26.18 -13.90 8.04
CA VAL A 20 -25.40 -12.67 8.20
C VAL A 20 -26.10 -11.50 7.49
N LYS A 21 -26.46 -11.69 6.22
CA LYS A 21 -27.16 -10.66 5.44
C LYS A 21 -28.48 -10.25 6.10
N ALA A 22 -29.32 -11.21 6.48
CA ALA A 22 -30.60 -10.92 7.12
C ALA A 22 -30.46 -10.16 8.46
N LEU A 23 -29.42 -10.46 9.23
CA LEU A 23 -29.13 -9.78 10.50
C LEU A 23 -28.65 -8.34 10.26
N ILE A 24 -27.75 -8.13 9.30
CA ILE A 24 -27.29 -6.80 8.88
C ILE A 24 -28.48 -5.97 8.38
N ASP A 25 -29.33 -6.53 7.52
CA ASP A 25 -30.52 -5.86 6.97
C ASP A 25 -31.55 -5.51 8.07
N SER A 26 -31.53 -6.24 9.19
CA SER A 26 -32.36 -5.97 10.38
C SER A 26 -31.73 -4.96 11.35
N GLY A 27 -30.54 -4.42 11.03
CA GLY A 27 -29.85 -3.41 11.82
C GLY A 27 -28.95 -3.96 12.93
N ALA A 28 -28.50 -5.22 12.84
CA ALA A 28 -27.52 -5.76 13.79
C ALA A 28 -26.19 -4.97 13.70
N ASP A 29 -25.60 -4.67 14.85
CA ASP A 29 -24.33 -3.93 14.93
C ASP A 29 -23.14 -4.81 14.53
N VAL A 30 -22.55 -4.51 13.37
CA VAL A 30 -21.38 -5.20 12.82
C VAL A 30 -20.08 -4.91 13.58
N THR A 31 -20.08 -3.93 14.49
CA THR A 31 -18.92 -3.53 15.31
C THR A 31 -18.88 -4.20 16.68
N HIS A 32 -19.93 -4.95 17.03
CA HIS A 32 -20.06 -5.61 18.32
C HIS A 32 -18.92 -6.59 18.59
N PHE A 33 -18.47 -6.66 19.84
CA PHE A 33 -17.56 -7.67 20.35
C PHE A 33 -18.31 -8.60 21.30
N ASP A 34 -18.22 -9.90 21.04
CA ASP A 34 -18.86 -10.94 21.85
C ASP A 34 -18.09 -11.24 23.16
N GLY A 35 -18.54 -12.27 23.88
CA GLY A 35 -17.90 -12.74 25.11
C GLY A 35 -16.46 -13.26 24.94
N GLU A 36 -16.03 -13.62 23.73
CA GLU A 36 -14.64 -13.99 23.43
C GLU A 36 -13.78 -12.76 23.11
N GLY A 37 -14.39 -11.58 23.03
CA GLY A 37 -13.72 -10.36 22.60
C GLY A 37 -13.44 -10.35 21.11
N LEU A 38 -14.24 -11.07 20.31
CA LEU A 38 -14.16 -11.08 18.86
C LEU A 38 -15.40 -10.42 18.26
N ASN A 39 -15.20 -9.69 17.18
CA ASN A 39 -16.31 -9.16 16.38
C ASN A 39 -16.67 -10.13 15.23
N PRO A 40 -17.82 -9.94 14.54
CA PRO A 40 -18.21 -10.82 13.44
C PRO A 40 -17.15 -10.95 12.34
N LEU A 41 -16.43 -9.86 12.05
CA LEU A 41 -15.40 -9.83 11.01
C LEU A 41 -14.21 -10.73 11.40
N MET A 42 -13.79 -10.71 12.66
CA MET A 42 -12.73 -11.59 13.20
C MET A 42 -13.14 -13.06 13.16
N HIS A 43 -14.39 -13.38 13.53
CA HIS A 43 -14.90 -14.76 13.44
C HIS A 43 -14.89 -15.28 12.00
N ALA A 44 -15.38 -14.48 11.05
CA ALA A 44 -15.35 -14.84 9.64
C ALA A 44 -13.92 -15.00 9.11
N ALA A 45 -13.00 -14.13 9.52
CA ALA A 45 -11.60 -14.17 9.10
C ALA A 45 -10.86 -15.40 9.64
N LYS A 46 -11.05 -15.71 10.94
CA LYS A 46 -10.47 -16.88 11.61
C LYS A 46 -10.92 -18.21 10.99
N GLN A 47 -12.09 -18.23 10.33
CA GLN A 47 -12.63 -19.42 9.65
C GLN A 47 -12.53 -19.34 8.11
N GLY A 48 -11.93 -18.28 7.57
CA GLY A 48 -11.70 -18.13 6.13
C GLY A 48 -12.96 -17.85 5.30
N HIS A 49 -14.04 -17.32 5.90
CA HIS A 49 -15.32 -17.10 5.22
C HIS A 49 -15.35 -15.80 4.41
N ALA A 50 -14.70 -15.83 3.24
CA ALA A 50 -14.55 -14.69 2.32
C ALA A 50 -15.85 -13.94 1.96
N LEU A 51 -16.94 -14.66 1.69
CA LEU A 51 -18.23 -14.03 1.35
C LEU A 51 -18.83 -13.26 2.54
N VAL A 52 -18.70 -13.81 3.75
CA VAL A 52 -19.15 -13.14 4.98
C VAL A 52 -18.30 -11.90 5.26
N LEU A 53 -16.98 -11.97 5.06
CA LEU A 53 -16.11 -10.79 5.17
C LEU A 53 -16.57 -9.67 4.25
N THR A 54 -16.87 -10.00 2.98
CA THR A 54 -17.34 -9.03 1.99
C THR A 54 -18.63 -8.34 2.44
N LEU A 55 -19.60 -9.09 2.98
CA LEU A 55 -20.84 -8.53 3.51
C LEU A 55 -20.60 -7.60 4.69
N LEU A 56 -19.81 -8.04 5.67
CA LEU A 56 -19.52 -7.27 6.89
C LEU A 56 -18.77 -5.97 6.57
N LEU A 57 -17.75 -6.03 5.71
CA LEU A 57 -17.00 -4.85 5.27
C LEU A 57 -17.91 -3.87 4.51
N SER A 58 -18.78 -4.37 3.63
CA SER A 58 -19.75 -3.54 2.90
C SER A 58 -20.77 -2.87 3.83
N ALA A 59 -21.06 -3.51 4.97
CA ALA A 59 -21.92 -2.97 6.02
C ALA A 59 -21.18 -2.03 7.00
N GLY A 60 -19.90 -1.75 6.78
CA GLY A 60 -19.11 -0.81 7.58
C GLY A 60 -18.41 -1.43 8.79
N ALA A 61 -18.23 -2.76 8.84
CA ALA A 61 -17.40 -3.38 9.87
C ALA A 61 -15.96 -2.83 9.80
N PRO A 62 -15.36 -2.41 10.94
CA PRO A 62 -14.01 -1.84 10.95
C PRO A 62 -12.98 -2.93 10.66
N TRP A 63 -12.26 -2.81 9.54
CA TRP A 63 -11.20 -3.73 9.13
C TRP A 63 -10.03 -3.76 10.13
N ASN A 64 -9.79 -2.65 10.84
CA ASN A 64 -8.69 -2.44 11.78
C ASN A 64 -9.08 -2.64 13.27
N GLY A 65 -10.27 -3.17 13.55
CA GLY A 65 -10.66 -3.50 14.92
C GLY A 65 -9.69 -4.53 15.53
N LEU A 66 -9.36 -4.37 16.81
CA LEU A 66 -8.43 -5.25 17.53
C LEU A 66 -9.13 -6.02 18.66
N SER A 67 -8.82 -7.30 18.77
CA SER A 67 -9.25 -8.13 19.90
C SER A 67 -8.46 -7.78 21.17
N PRO A 68 -8.85 -8.29 22.36
CA PRO A 68 -8.08 -8.10 23.60
C PRO A 68 -6.63 -8.59 23.53
N SER A 69 -6.32 -9.52 22.62
CA SER A 69 -4.94 -9.98 22.36
C SER A 69 -4.18 -9.12 21.35
N GLY A 70 -4.76 -7.99 20.90
CA GLY A 70 -4.16 -7.09 19.94
C GLY A 70 -4.14 -7.61 18.50
N LEU A 71 -5.02 -8.57 18.17
CA LEU A 71 -5.09 -9.16 16.83
C LEU A 71 -6.26 -8.56 16.04
N SER A 72 -6.00 -8.19 14.78
CA SER A 72 -7.00 -7.81 13.81
C SER A 72 -7.65 -9.02 13.14
N ALA A 73 -8.72 -8.80 12.38
CA ALA A 73 -9.29 -9.84 11.52
C ALA A 73 -8.24 -10.40 10.53
N GLY A 74 -7.37 -9.53 9.99
CA GLY A 74 -6.29 -9.94 9.07
C GLY A 74 -5.27 -10.86 9.75
N ASP A 75 -4.92 -10.58 11.00
CA ASP A 75 -4.01 -11.43 11.78
C ASP A 75 -4.59 -12.83 12.01
N TYR A 76 -5.89 -12.93 12.32
CA TYR A 76 -6.57 -14.23 12.46
C TYR A 76 -6.59 -15.01 11.13
N ALA A 77 -6.92 -14.35 10.01
CA ALA A 77 -6.88 -15.01 8.70
C ALA A 77 -5.48 -15.53 8.35
N MET A 78 -4.44 -14.75 8.66
CA MET A 78 -3.05 -15.13 8.42
C MET A 78 -2.59 -16.29 9.32
N GLN A 79 -2.90 -16.24 10.62
CA GLN A 79 -2.53 -17.29 11.58
C GLN A 79 -3.14 -18.65 11.23
N GLU A 80 -4.37 -18.66 10.73
CA GLU A 80 -5.10 -19.88 10.35
C GLU A 80 -4.84 -20.27 8.87
N GLY A 81 -4.04 -19.51 8.12
CA GLY A 81 -3.63 -19.84 6.76
C GLY A 81 -4.69 -19.58 5.68
N HIS A 82 -5.66 -18.70 5.93
CA HIS A 82 -6.74 -18.37 5.01
C HIS A 82 -6.36 -17.21 4.08
N SER A 83 -5.55 -17.50 3.05
CA SER A 83 -5.01 -16.49 2.12
C SER A 83 -6.08 -15.64 1.44
N GLU A 84 -7.19 -16.22 0.97
CA GLU A 84 -8.27 -15.46 0.31
C GLU A 84 -8.93 -14.45 1.27
N ALA A 85 -9.17 -14.84 2.52
CA ALA A 85 -9.70 -13.96 3.56
C ALA A 85 -8.71 -12.84 3.91
N PHE A 86 -7.42 -13.19 4.01
CA PHE A 86 -6.36 -12.22 4.25
C PHE A 86 -6.26 -11.19 3.11
N ASP A 87 -6.27 -11.62 1.86
CA ASP A 87 -6.18 -10.74 0.69
C ASP A 87 -7.37 -9.78 0.62
N LEU A 88 -8.58 -10.23 0.94
CA LEU A 88 -9.77 -9.36 1.04
C LEU A 88 -9.61 -8.27 2.10
N LEU A 89 -9.13 -8.64 3.29
CA LEU A 89 -8.93 -7.70 4.40
C LEU A 89 -7.79 -6.72 4.12
N LEU A 90 -6.69 -7.19 3.52
CA LEU A 90 -5.57 -6.34 3.10
C LEU A 90 -6.03 -5.31 2.07
N ASN A 91 -6.78 -5.73 1.05
CA ASN A 91 -7.32 -4.84 0.04
C ASN A 91 -8.27 -3.79 0.64
N ALA A 92 -9.15 -4.20 1.56
CA ALA A 92 -10.05 -3.28 2.26
C ALA A 92 -9.27 -2.25 3.09
N GLY A 93 -8.23 -2.68 3.81
CA GLY A 93 -7.35 -1.80 4.58
C GLY A 93 -6.59 -0.80 3.70
N ILE A 94 -5.96 -1.27 2.62
CA ILE A 94 -5.26 -0.40 1.65
C ILE A 94 -6.22 0.63 1.05
N GLN A 95 -7.41 0.21 0.62
CA GLN A 95 -8.40 1.13 0.04
C GLN A 95 -8.84 2.20 1.05
N ALA A 96 -9.09 1.82 2.31
CA ALA A 96 -9.44 2.76 3.36
C ALA A 96 -8.32 3.77 3.62
N GLU A 97 -7.07 3.32 3.76
CA GLU A 97 -5.91 4.20 3.99
C GLU A 97 -5.65 5.15 2.82
N LEU A 98 -5.82 4.71 1.57
CA LEU A 98 -5.69 5.58 0.40
C LEU A 98 -6.76 6.69 0.39
N ILE A 99 -7.99 6.37 0.78
CA ILE A 99 -9.08 7.35 0.89
C ILE A 99 -8.81 8.33 2.02
N LEU A 100 -8.46 7.83 3.22
CA LEU A 100 -8.15 8.66 4.39
C LEU A 100 -6.96 9.59 4.11
N GLY A 101 -5.89 9.09 3.51
CA GLY A 101 -4.74 9.89 3.10
C GLY A 101 -5.11 10.96 2.06
N THR A 102 -6.06 10.68 1.17
CA THR A 102 -6.55 11.67 0.19
C THR A 102 -7.36 12.78 0.85
N ILE A 103 -8.19 12.44 1.84
CA ILE A 103 -8.96 13.41 2.62
C ILE A 103 -8.01 14.29 3.43
N ALA A 104 -7.06 13.69 4.15
CA ALA A 104 -6.06 14.43 4.94
C ALA A 104 -5.24 15.41 4.08
N ARG A 105 -4.83 15.00 2.87
CA ARG A 105 -4.15 15.90 1.91
C ARG A 105 -5.04 17.06 1.45
N LYS A 106 -6.35 16.85 1.34
CA LYS A 106 -7.31 17.89 0.94
C LYS A 106 -7.55 18.88 2.08
N GLU A 107 -7.59 18.41 3.31
CA GLU A 107 -7.73 19.25 4.51
C GLU A 107 -6.46 20.07 4.77
N ASN A 108 -5.26 19.50 4.57
CA ASN A 108 -4.00 20.24 4.70
C ASN A 108 -3.78 21.28 3.59
N LYS A 109 -4.49 21.20 2.45
CA LYS A 109 -4.44 22.22 1.39
C LYS A 109 -5.07 23.56 1.78
N SER A 110 -5.79 23.66 2.90
CA SER A 110 -6.26 24.97 3.41
C SER A 110 -5.25 25.71 4.28
N GLU A 111 -4.15 25.08 4.72
CA GLU A 111 -3.14 25.73 5.58
C GLU A 111 -1.67 25.51 5.19
N ASP A 112 -1.35 24.67 4.20
CA ASP A 112 0.03 24.49 3.78
C ASP A 112 0.35 25.30 2.50
N SER A 113 1.05 26.42 2.69
CA SER A 113 1.88 27.02 1.67
C SER A 113 3.00 26.02 1.34
N GLY A 114 2.65 25.05 0.49
CA GLY A 114 3.52 23.94 0.11
C GLY A 114 4.88 24.46 -0.27
N VAL A 115 5.87 24.11 0.55
CA VAL A 115 7.24 24.10 0.10
C VAL A 115 7.31 22.95 -0.91
N ASP A 116 7.46 23.31 -2.18
CA ASP A 116 7.54 22.34 -3.27
C ASP A 116 8.74 21.44 -3.02
N TYR A 117 8.52 20.12 -2.92
CA TYR A 117 9.61 19.13 -2.83
C TYR A 117 10.67 19.36 -3.91
N LEU A 118 10.30 19.92 -5.06
CA LEU A 118 11.23 20.25 -6.14
C LEU A 118 12.12 21.48 -5.85
N GLU A 119 11.70 22.35 -4.94
CA GLU A 119 12.41 23.57 -4.52
C GLU A 119 13.14 23.39 -3.18
N ASP A 120 12.81 22.34 -2.42
CA ASP A 120 13.40 22.05 -1.12
C ASP A 120 14.78 21.40 -1.20
N ARG A 121 15.64 21.70 -0.21
CA ARG A 121 16.94 21.01 -0.08
C ARG A 121 16.74 19.66 0.56
N VAL A 122 17.40 18.63 0.02
CA VAL A 122 17.36 17.29 0.58
C VAL A 122 18.69 16.89 1.18
N SER A 123 18.64 16.13 2.28
CA SER A 123 19.82 15.54 2.91
C SER A 123 19.83 14.04 2.74
N PHE A 124 21.00 13.51 2.37
CA PHE A 124 21.21 12.08 2.19
C PHE A 124 22.12 11.54 3.29
N SER A 125 21.77 10.36 3.78
CA SER A 125 22.65 9.50 4.58
C SER A 125 22.61 8.08 4.03
N GLU A 126 23.38 7.16 4.61
CA GLU A 126 23.38 5.75 4.16
C GLU A 126 21.98 5.12 4.24
N ASP A 127 21.18 5.52 5.23
CA ASP A 127 19.92 4.85 5.55
C ASP A 127 18.66 5.63 5.17
N LYS A 128 18.78 6.90 4.75
CA LYS A 128 17.62 7.79 4.59
C LYS A 128 17.86 9.01 3.71
N LEU A 129 16.80 9.41 3.01
CA LEU A 129 16.60 10.69 2.34
C LEU A 129 15.61 11.52 3.16
N MET A 130 16.00 12.73 3.55
CA MET A 130 15.18 13.64 4.35
C MET A 130 15.02 14.98 3.64
N ASP A 131 13.87 15.61 3.81
CA ASP A 131 13.63 16.98 3.35
C ASP A 131 14.29 18.03 4.27
N SER A 132 14.07 19.31 3.97
CA SER A 132 14.62 20.45 4.70
C SER A 132 14.09 20.55 6.14
N GLU A 133 12.94 19.95 6.43
CA GLU A 133 12.33 19.87 7.75
C GLU A 133 12.75 18.61 8.54
N SER A 134 13.70 17.82 8.01
CA SER A 134 14.11 16.53 8.58
C SER A 134 12.99 15.48 8.64
N LYS A 135 11.93 15.60 7.83
CA LYS A 135 10.96 14.53 7.64
C LYS A 135 11.53 13.50 6.66
N ALA A 136 11.21 12.23 6.91
CA ALA A 136 11.66 11.13 6.08
C ALA A 136 10.90 11.14 4.74
N VAL A 137 11.64 11.26 3.65
CA VAL A 137 11.11 11.16 2.27
C VAL A 137 11.24 9.73 1.75
N MET A 138 12.35 9.05 2.08
CA MET A 138 12.58 7.64 1.71
C MET A 138 13.57 6.99 2.69
N MET A 139 13.40 5.70 2.97
CA MET A 139 14.17 4.99 4.01
C MET A 139 14.71 3.63 3.53
N ALA A 140 15.86 3.21 4.06
CA ALA A 140 16.49 1.94 3.67
C ALA A 140 15.70 0.69 4.06
N TRP A 141 14.81 0.76 5.06
CA TRP A 141 13.97 -0.37 5.47
C TRP A 141 12.99 -0.80 4.36
N GLU A 142 12.69 0.07 3.40
CA GLU A 142 11.80 -0.22 2.27
C GLU A 142 12.45 -1.19 1.26
N LYS A 143 13.77 -1.44 1.37
CA LYS A 143 14.54 -2.24 0.42
C LYS A 143 13.94 -3.62 0.11
N PRO A 144 13.51 -4.47 1.08
CA PRO A 144 12.93 -5.78 0.77
C PRO A 144 11.65 -5.69 -0.06
N LEU A 145 10.83 -4.64 0.18
CA LEU A 145 9.62 -4.39 -0.60
C LEU A 145 9.98 -3.96 -2.04
N MET A 146 10.97 -3.08 -2.19
CA MET A 146 11.48 -2.64 -3.49
C MET A 146 12.04 -3.80 -4.30
N GLU A 147 12.78 -4.73 -3.67
CA GLU A 147 13.31 -5.94 -4.32
C GLU A 147 12.21 -6.89 -4.78
N ALA A 148 11.15 -7.07 -3.97
CA ALA A 148 10.00 -7.87 -4.34
C ALA A 148 9.23 -7.25 -5.53
N HIS A 149 9.05 -5.94 -5.53
CA HIS A 149 8.42 -5.22 -6.64
C HIS A 149 9.27 -5.27 -7.91
N ALA A 150 10.58 -5.04 -7.80
CA ALA A 150 11.52 -5.11 -8.92
C ALA A 150 11.41 -6.45 -9.66
N LYS A 151 11.27 -7.56 -8.91
CA LYS A 151 11.03 -8.88 -9.49
C LYS A 151 9.74 -8.96 -10.31
N ALA A 152 8.66 -8.35 -9.82
CA ALA A 152 7.38 -8.36 -10.50
C ALA A 152 7.42 -7.53 -11.79
N VAL A 153 7.94 -6.30 -11.72
CA VAL A 153 7.99 -5.39 -12.89
C VAL A 153 8.97 -5.85 -13.96
N CYS A 154 10.03 -6.59 -13.61
CA CYS A 154 10.99 -7.11 -14.59
C CYS A 154 10.54 -8.41 -15.26
N SER A 155 9.36 -8.96 -14.95
CA SER A 155 8.92 -10.27 -15.47
C SER A 155 8.43 -10.25 -16.93
N GLY A 156 8.17 -9.07 -17.52
CA GLY A 156 7.34 -8.89 -18.71
C GLY A 156 8.02 -8.57 -20.04
N GLY A 157 9.35 -8.53 -20.14
CA GLY A 157 10.07 -8.18 -21.39
C GLY A 157 11.25 -7.23 -21.21
N GLY A 158 11.34 -6.61 -20.02
CA GLY A 158 12.53 -5.90 -19.58
C GLY A 158 12.58 -4.44 -20.01
N HIS A 159 11.48 -3.84 -20.46
CA HIS A 159 11.36 -2.41 -20.67
C HIS A 159 10.68 -1.77 -19.45
N VAL A 160 11.48 -1.31 -18.50
CA VAL A 160 11.02 -0.83 -17.20
C VAL A 160 11.05 0.69 -17.13
N LEU A 161 9.96 1.29 -16.66
CA LEU A 161 9.88 2.69 -16.25
C LEU A 161 9.85 2.76 -14.73
N ASN A 162 10.64 3.66 -14.15
CA ASN A 162 10.53 4.09 -12.78
C ASN A 162 10.29 5.61 -12.73
N VAL A 163 9.29 6.07 -12.00
CA VAL A 163 9.04 7.50 -11.74
C VAL A 163 9.46 7.86 -10.32
N GLY A 164 10.61 8.51 -10.22
CA GLY A 164 11.26 8.92 -8.97
C GLY A 164 12.41 7.99 -8.61
N PHE A 165 13.59 8.55 -8.39
CA PHE A 165 14.79 7.78 -8.04
C PHE A 165 15.00 7.69 -6.52
N GLY A 166 14.80 8.81 -5.80
CA GLY A 166 15.04 8.90 -4.37
C GLY A 166 16.47 8.46 -3.98
N MET A 167 16.60 7.33 -3.28
CA MET A 167 17.89 6.74 -2.92
C MET A 167 18.44 5.72 -3.94
N GLY A 168 17.69 5.41 -5.00
CA GLY A 168 18.08 4.44 -6.03
C GLY A 168 17.98 2.98 -5.59
N LEU A 169 17.22 2.70 -4.53
CA LEU A 169 17.05 1.33 -4.00
C LEU A 169 16.31 0.45 -4.99
N VAL A 170 15.15 0.91 -5.47
CA VAL A 170 14.35 0.19 -6.46
C VAL A 170 15.10 0.07 -7.78
N ASP A 171 15.75 1.15 -8.23
CA ASP A 171 16.52 1.14 -9.47
C ASP A 171 17.66 0.13 -9.40
N SER A 172 18.37 0.07 -8.27
CA SER A 172 19.45 -0.89 -8.06
C SER A 172 18.92 -2.33 -8.05
N ALA A 173 17.73 -2.56 -7.47
CA ALA A 173 17.08 -3.87 -7.49
C ALA A 173 16.63 -4.26 -8.92
N ILE A 174 16.01 -3.35 -9.66
CA ILE A 174 15.63 -3.53 -11.07
C ILE A 174 16.84 -3.93 -11.90
N GLN A 175 17.98 -3.24 -11.72
CA GLN A 175 19.21 -3.52 -12.48
C GLN A 175 19.80 -4.92 -12.23
N GLN A 176 19.50 -5.58 -11.10
CA GLN A 176 19.93 -6.97 -10.86
C GLN A 176 19.26 -7.97 -11.82
N TYR A 177 18.11 -7.62 -12.39
CA TYR A 177 17.39 -8.43 -13.36
C TYR A 177 17.78 -8.13 -14.82
N ALA A 178 18.74 -7.22 -15.04
CA ALA A 178 19.25 -6.85 -16.35
C ALA A 178 18.14 -6.54 -17.38
N PRO A 179 17.26 -5.55 -17.11
CA PRO A 179 16.21 -5.16 -18.05
C PRO A 179 16.80 -4.71 -19.39
N ALA A 180 16.09 -4.99 -20.49
CA ALA A 180 16.42 -4.52 -21.83
C ALA A 180 16.56 -2.99 -21.89
N SER A 181 15.67 -2.26 -21.22
CA SER A 181 15.80 -0.81 -20.99
C SER A 181 15.23 -0.42 -19.64
N HIS A 182 15.81 0.60 -19.02
CA HIS A 182 15.37 1.16 -17.76
C HIS A 182 15.27 2.68 -17.88
N THR A 183 14.05 3.21 -18.00
CA THR A 183 13.81 4.66 -18.00
C THR A 183 13.53 5.13 -16.57
N ILE A 184 14.24 6.15 -16.12
CA ILE A 184 14.04 6.75 -14.80
C ILE A 184 13.64 8.21 -14.99
N VAL A 185 12.47 8.58 -14.51
CA VAL A 185 12.03 9.98 -14.48
C VAL A 185 12.37 10.56 -13.11
N GLU A 186 13.18 11.62 -13.05
CA GLU A 186 13.51 12.30 -11.79
C GLU A 186 13.27 13.79 -11.91
N ALA A 187 12.47 14.35 -11.01
CA ALA A 187 12.07 15.74 -11.04
C ALA A 187 12.93 16.61 -10.11
N HIS A 188 13.50 16.04 -9.06
CA HIS A 188 14.26 16.76 -8.04
C HIS A 188 15.70 17.03 -8.52
N PRO A 189 16.15 18.31 -8.61
CA PRO A 189 17.47 18.65 -9.13
C PRO A 189 18.63 17.99 -8.39
N GLU A 190 18.62 17.98 -7.05
CA GLU A 190 19.71 17.39 -6.25
C GLU A 190 19.79 15.86 -6.39
N VAL A 191 18.65 15.17 -6.44
CA VAL A 191 18.58 13.71 -6.69
C VAL A 191 19.12 13.41 -8.09
N TYR A 192 18.67 14.15 -9.11
CA TYR A 192 19.17 14.01 -10.47
C TYR A 192 20.71 14.21 -10.56
N GLN A 193 21.25 15.25 -9.93
CA GLN A 193 22.70 15.46 -9.88
C GLN A 193 23.43 14.35 -9.13
N ARG A 194 22.81 13.76 -8.09
CA ARG A 194 23.35 12.58 -7.40
C ARG A 194 23.39 11.38 -8.34
N MET A 195 22.32 11.09 -9.09
CA MET A 195 22.28 9.99 -10.06
C MET A 195 23.44 10.07 -11.05
N LEU A 196 23.65 11.26 -11.64
CA LEU A 196 24.74 11.49 -12.60
C LEU A 196 26.13 11.27 -11.99
N ARG A 197 26.36 11.76 -10.76
CA ARG A 197 27.62 11.55 -10.03
C ARG A 197 27.84 10.09 -9.66
N SER A 198 26.77 9.35 -9.38
CA SER A 198 26.81 7.93 -9.00
C SER A 198 26.89 6.96 -10.17
N GLY A 199 27.04 7.44 -11.41
CA GLY A 199 27.27 6.56 -12.55
C GLY A 199 26.02 6.13 -13.31
N TRP A 200 24.83 6.62 -12.94
CA TRP A 200 23.57 6.14 -13.52
C TRP A 200 23.38 6.53 -14.97
N GLY A 201 23.84 7.73 -15.36
CA GLY A 201 23.74 8.20 -16.74
C GLY A 201 24.71 7.50 -17.71
N GLN A 202 25.64 6.70 -17.20
CA GLN A 202 26.64 5.97 -17.99
C GLN A 202 26.27 4.50 -18.19
N LYS A 203 25.20 4.00 -17.56
CA LYS A 203 24.73 2.62 -17.77
C LYS A 203 24.08 2.50 -19.15
N GLU A 204 24.51 1.53 -19.94
CA GLU A 204 24.09 1.38 -21.35
C GLU A 204 22.58 1.22 -21.55
N ASN A 205 21.89 0.55 -20.61
CA ASN A 205 20.46 0.31 -20.67
C ASN A 205 19.63 1.33 -19.87
N VAL A 206 20.23 2.39 -19.31
CA VAL A 206 19.52 3.38 -18.50
C VAL A 206 19.31 4.68 -19.27
N LYS A 207 18.06 5.17 -19.30
CA LYS A 207 17.68 6.49 -19.81
C LYS A 207 17.14 7.33 -18.65
N ILE A 208 17.83 8.42 -18.30
CA ILE A 208 17.34 9.34 -17.26
C ILE A 208 16.62 10.51 -17.95
N VAL A 209 15.37 10.76 -17.55
CA VAL A 209 14.56 11.88 -18.02
C VAL A 209 14.37 12.85 -16.85
N PHE A 210 14.89 14.06 -16.99
CA PHE A 210 14.77 15.09 -15.96
C PHE A 210 13.45 15.87 -16.10
N GLY A 211 12.69 15.95 -15.02
CA GLY A 211 11.44 16.71 -14.94
C GLY A 211 10.31 15.90 -14.31
N ARG A 212 9.17 16.57 -14.09
CA ARG A 212 7.95 15.88 -13.62
C ARG A 212 7.43 14.98 -14.73
N TRP A 213 6.99 13.77 -14.40
CA TRP A 213 6.53 12.79 -15.39
C TRP A 213 5.41 13.33 -16.29
N GLN A 214 4.54 14.19 -15.76
CA GLN A 214 3.46 14.84 -16.52
C GLN A 214 3.99 15.75 -17.64
N ASP A 215 5.14 16.39 -17.40
CA ASP A 215 5.72 17.36 -18.34
C ASP A 215 6.59 16.66 -19.41
N VAL A 216 7.04 15.43 -19.14
CA VAL A 216 7.97 14.68 -20.00
C VAL A 216 7.32 13.48 -20.71
N LEU A 217 5.98 13.37 -20.69
CA LEU A 217 5.23 12.29 -21.35
C LEU A 217 5.65 12.06 -22.81
N SER A 218 5.98 13.13 -23.54
CA SER A 218 6.43 13.05 -24.95
C SER A 218 7.78 12.34 -25.14
N GLN A 219 8.55 12.15 -24.07
CA GLN A 219 9.85 11.47 -24.07
C GLN A 219 9.76 10.02 -23.61
N LEU A 220 8.58 9.60 -23.11
CA LEU A 220 8.33 8.27 -22.59
C LEU A 220 7.87 7.32 -23.70
N GLU A 221 8.19 6.05 -23.52
CA GLU A 221 7.91 4.97 -24.48
C GLU A 221 6.86 4.01 -23.90
N THR A 222 6.66 2.85 -24.53
CA THR A 222 5.85 1.78 -23.97
C THR A 222 6.72 0.91 -23.07
N TYR A 223 6.20 0.58 -21.89
CA TYR A 223 6.91 -0.20 -20.87
C TYR A 223 6.07 -1.41 -20.45
N ASP A 224 6.74 -2.52 -20.19
CA ASP A 224 6.14 -3.76 -19.67
C ASP A 224 6.26 -3.90 -18.15
N GLY A 225 7.09 -3.05 -17.52
CA GLY A 225 7.15 -2.84 -16.08
C GLY A 225 7.08 -1.35 -15.75
N ASN A 226 6.17 -0.95 -14.85
CA ASN A 226 6.07 0.43 -14.38
C ASN A 226 6.17 0.44 -12.85
N PHE A 227 7.05 1.30 -12.33
CA PHE A 227 7.22 1.58 -10.92
C PHE A 227 6.97 3.08 -10.66
#